data_AF-A0A925MXN1-F1
#
_entry.id   AF-A0A925MXN1-F1
#
_cell.length_a   1.000
_cell.length_b   1.000
_cell.length_c   1.000
_cell.angle_alpha   90.00
_cell.angle_beta   90.00
_cell.angle_gamma   90.00
#
_symmetry.space_group_name_H-M   'P 1'
#
loop_
_entity.id
_entity.type
_entity.pdbx_description
1 polymer ?
#
loop_
_entity_poly.entity_id
_entity_poly.type
_entity_poly.pdbx_seq_one_letter_code
_entity_poly.pdbx_strand_id
1 'polypeptide(L)'
;MREVLRRHAGAASIGRNAFISPDAKIHTDRFSIGANSWVASGAIVRGNVSIGNNSTINPYAHIAGRVDIGHGVRIAGQAAIYGFNHGFERTDIPIHQQKQTSKGVTIGDGSWVGANAVILDGVSLGRDCVVGAGAVVTRGFEDFSIIAGNPARLIGTRGEPGAPDAQARRERPAHLAVRALLYADDPYDELPFSYPADLQGWDSKHPVFADLVGELRPGLIVEVGTWKGASAVHMAGVCRKLGLATEIVCIDTWLGNWQHWSRESGVGSKLDLRIVNGFPRLYYQFMANVLHFGFRDSITPLPLTGVAGAKLFKHLEIRPDLIYIDGDHEYESVLFDLRLWLEQLRPGGAIIGDDYNWPGVRRAVEEILNDSALQFDLHDRKFVLRRK
;
A
#
# COMPACT_ATOMS: atom_id res chain seq x y z
N MET A 1 20.01 -23.19 27.73
CA MET A 1 18.93 -22.23 28.07
C MET A 1 19.13 -21.55 29.43
N ARG A 2 19.17 -22.27 30.57
CA ARG A 2 19.40 -21.64 31.90
C ARG A 2 20.73 -20.89 32.03
N GLU A 3 21.76 -21.31 31.31
CA GLU A 3 23.10 -20.69 31.35
C GLU A 3 23.20 -19.37 30.57
N VAL A 4 22.47 -19.26 29.44
CA VAL A 4 22.42 -18.03 28.61
C VAL A 4 21.75 -16.89 29.37
N LEU A 5 20.66 -17.20 30.09
CA LEU A 5 19.93 -16.23 30.92
C LEU A 5 20.70 -15.83 32.18
N ARG A 6 21.40 -16.77 32.86
CA ARG A 6 22.24 -16.45 34.03
C ARG A 6 23.36 -15.45 33.73
N ARG A 7 23.80 -15.34 32.47
CA ARG A 7 24.84 -14.38 32.06
C ARG A 7 24.30 -12.99 31.67
N HIS A 8 23.02 -12.85 31.32
CA HIS A 8 22.51 -11.63 30.65
C HIS A 8 21.16 -11.10 31.16
N ALA A 9 20.49 -11.81 32.08
CA ALA A 9 19.27 -11.36 32.73
C ALA A 9 19.46 -11.34 34.26
N GLY A 10 19.04 -10.26 34.92
CA GLY A 10 19.12 -10.13 36.39
C GLY A 10 18.23 -11.16 37.09
N ALA A 11 16.92 -10.90 37.18
CA ALA A 11 15.93 -11.83 37.71
C ALA A 11 15.06 -12.41 36.58
N ALA A 12 15.11 -13.73 36.38
CA ALA A 12 14.40 -14.42 35.30
C ALA A 12 13.45 -15.53 35.82
N SER A 13 12.20 -15.54 35.34
CA SER A 13 11.24 -16.63 35.55
C SER A 13 10.86 -17.29 34.21
N ILE A 14 10.88 -18.61 34.16
CA ILE A 14 10.65 -19.37 32.92
C ILE A 14 9.62 -20.47 33.19
N GLY A 15 8.51 -20.40 32.47
CA GLY A 15 7.45 -21.38 32.52
C GLY A 15 7.82 -22.71 31.88
N ARG A 16 7.03 -23.75 32.19
CA ARG A 16 7.18 -25.09 31.63
C ARG A 16 7.07 -25.06 30.10
N ASN A 17 7.95 -25.76 29.39
CA ASN A 17 8.00 -25.82 27.92
C ASN A 17 8.20 -24.47 27.22
N ALA A 18 8.58 -23.42 27.96
CA ALA A 18 9.00 -22.19 27.31
C ALA A 18 10.32 -22.41 26.57
N PHE A 19 10.46 -21.82 25.39
CA PHE A 19 11.64 -21.95 24.56
C PHE A 19 12.23 -20.58 24.21
N ILE A 20 13.54 -20.42 24.38
CA ILE A 20 14.25 -19.23 23.93
C ILE A 20 15.38 -19.71 23.03
N SER A 21 15.38 -19.25 21.79
CA SER A 21 16.41 -19.58 20.82
C SER A 21 17.79 -19.15 21.35
N PRO A 22 18.86 -19.97 21.17
CA PRO A 22 20.23 -19.57 21.51
C PRO A 22 20.69 -18.28 20.83
N ASP A 23 20.12 -17.95 19.67
CA ASP A 23 20.46 -16.76 18.88
C ASP A 23 19.63 -15.52 19.26
N ALA A 24 18.69 -15.65 20.21
CA ALA A 24 17.96 -14.51 20.75
C ALA A 24 18.85 -13.74 21.74
N LYS A 25 18.78 -12.41 21.72
CA LYS A 25 19.52 -11.54 22.63
C LYS A 25 18.60 -11.04 23.74
N ILE A 26 18.81 -11.53 24.96
CA ILE A 26 18.03 -11.15 26.14
C ILE A 26 18.93 -10.30 27.06
N HIS A 27 18.62 -9.01 27.21
CA HIS A 27 19.37 -8.03 28.01
C HIS A 27 18.42 -7.32 28.99
N THR A 28 18.04 -8.01 30.05
CA THR A 28 16.89 -7.61 30.89
C THR A 28 17.26 -7.50 32.36
N ASP A 29 16.71 -6.51 33.05
CA ASP A 29 16.85 -6.41 34.51
C ASP A 29 15.86 -7.37 35.19
N ARG A 30 14.62 -7.41 34.65
CA ARG A 30 13.57 -8.36 35.02
C ARG A 30 12.96 -8.98 33.78
N PHE A 31 12.90 -10.30 33.76
CA PHE A 31 12.33 -11.04 32.66
C PHE A 31 11.44 -12.19 33.16
N SER A 32 10.26 -12.32 32.56
CA SER A 32 9.43 -13.50 32.77
C SER A 32 8.84 -13.98 31.47
N ILE A 33 8.81 -15.30 31.28
CA ILE A 33 8.16 -15.96 30.16
C ILE A 33 7.30 -17.11 30.67
N GLY A 34 6.03 -17.10 30.28
CA GLY A 34 5.04 -18.10 30.66
C GLY A 34 5.26 -19.47 30.00
N ALA A 35 4.45 -20.44 30.39
CA ALA A 35 4.50 -21.80 29.87
C ALA A 35 4.11 -21.86 28.39
N ASN A 36 4.73 -22.78 27.64
CA ASN A 36 4.52 -22.99 26.20
C ASN A 36 4.70 -21.72 25.34
N SER A 37 5.50 -20.76 25.81
CA SER A 37 5.81 -19.54 25.08
C SER A 37 7.17 -19.65 24.42
N TRP A 38 7.36 -18.96 23.30
CA TRP A 38 8.66 -18.97 22.61
C TRP A 38 9.24 -17.58 22.35
N VAL A 39 10.56 -17.53 22.20
CA VAL A 39 11.30 -16.41 21.62
C VAL A 39 12.23 -16.97 20.54
N ALA A 40 12.01 -16.56 19.30
CA ALA A 40 12.69 -17.11 18.13
C ALA A 40 14.08 -16.48 17.88
N SER A 41 14.82 -17.06 16.93
CA SER A 41 16.18 -16.64 16.57
C SER A 41 16.24 -15.17 16.15
N GLY A 42 17.28 -14.45 16.59
CA GLY A 42 17.51 -13.05 16.24
C GLY A 42 16.61 -12.02 16.93
N ALA A 43 15.62 -12.44 17.73
CA ALA A 43 14.83 -11.51 18.53
C ALA A 43 15.71 -10.83 19.61
N ILE A 44 15.45 -9.54 19.86
CA ILE A 44 16.15 -8.76 20.88
C ILE A 44 15.14 -8.32 21.93
N VAL A 45 15.36 -8.69 23.19
CA VAL A 45 14.50 -8.32 24.32
C VAL A 45 15.35 -7.62 25.36
N ARG A 46 15.02 -6.38 25.72
CA ARG A 46 15.76 -5.60 26.72
C ARG A 46 14.89 -4.83 27.70
N GLY A 47 15.40 -4.59 28.92
CA GLY A 47 14.68 -3.88 29.98
C GLY A 47 13.82 -4.79 30.87
N ASN A 48 12.63 -4.33 31.25
CA ASN A 48 11.70 -5.04 32.12
C ASN A 48 10.55 -5.62 31.29
N VAL A 49 10.61 -6.92 30.99
CA VAL A 49 9.67 -7.56 30.06
C VAL A 49 8.98 -8.77 30.69
N SER A 50 7.65 -8.79 30.63
CA SER A 50 6.84 -9.95 30.99
C SER A 50 6.11 -10.52 29.77
N ILE A 51 6.14 -11.84 29.62
CA ILE A 51 5.49 -12.57 28.52
C ILE A 51 4.62 -13.66 29.14
N GLY A 52 3.32 -13.64 28.85
CA GLY A 52 2.36 -14.61 29.32
C GLY A 52 2.55 -16.02 28.74
N ASN A 53 1.67 -16.94 29.14
CA ASN A 53 1.60 -18.31 28.63
C ASN A 53 1.15 -18.36 27.16
N ASN A 54 1.61 -19.37 26.44
CA ASN A 54 1.24 -19.65 25.05
C ASN A 54 1.45 -18.45 24.12
N SER A 55 2.47 -17.63 24.35
CA SER A 55 2.77 -16.41 23.59
C SER A 55 4.05 -16.58 22.75
N THR A 56 4.14 -15.91 21.61
CA THR A 56 5.27 -16.08 20.69
C THR A 56 5.89 -14.75 20.32
N ILE A 57 7.22 -14.65 20.43
CA ILE A 57 8.03 -13.59 19.83
C ILE A 57 8.78 -14.18 18.63
N ASN A 58 8.41 -13.76 17.41
CA ASN A 58 8.97 -14.31 16.17
C ASN A 58 10.30 -13.64 15.77
N PRO A 59 11.02 -14.18 14.75
CA PRO A 59 12.38 -13.76 14.46
C PRO A 59 12.55 -12.25 14.25
N TYR A 60 13.66 -11.73 14.77
CA TYR A 60 14.08 -10.33 14.62
C TYR A 60 13.14 -9.28 15.22
N ALA A 61 12.12 -9.68 16.00
CA ALA A 61 11.33 -8.71 16.77
C ALA A 61 12.21 -8.04 17.84
N HIS A 62 11.96 -6.75 18.10
CA HIS A 62 12.70 -5.95 19.07
C HIS A 62 11.76 -5.44 20.16
N ILE A 63 11.97 -5.86 21.40
CA ILE A 63 11.16 -5.48 22.55
C ILE A 63 12.08 -4.78 23.55
N ALA A 64 11.75 -3.56 23.94
CA ALA A 64 12.63 -2.76 24.78
C ALA A 64 11.89 -1.85 25.76
N GLY A 65 12.38 -1.74 26.99
CA GLY A 65 11.81 -0.88 28.02
C GLY A 65 10.92 -1.65 28.99
N ARG A 66 9.84 -1.03 29.48
CA ARG A 66 8.82 -1.71 30.29
C ARG A 66 7.70 -2.24 29.40
N VAL A 67 7.63 -3.56 29.20
CA VAL A 67 6.64 -4.17 28.29
C VAL A 67 5.98 -5.38 28.96
N ASP A 68 4.66 -5.36 29.02
CA ASP A 68 3.84 -6.44 29.56
C ASP A 68 3.00 -7.07 28.43
N ILE A 69 3.28 -8.34 28.13
CA ILE A 69 2.63 -9.11 27.07
C ILE A 69 1.77 -10.20 27.71
N GLY A 70 0.47 -10.19 27.40
CA GLY A 70 -0.50 -11.15 27.90
C GLY A 70 -0.31 -12.59 27.41
N HIS A 71 -1.31 -13.41 27.70
CA HIS A 71 -1.41 -14.81 27.31
C HIS A 71 -1.89 -14.96 25.86
N GLY A 72 -1.39 -15.96 25.13
CA GLY A 72 -1.86 -16.24 23.77
C GLY A 72 -1.46 -15.19 22.73
N VAL A 73 -0.56 -14.26 23.05
CA VAL A 73 -0.18 -13.15 22.17
C VAL A 73 0.75 -13.62 21.06
N ARG A 74 0.55 -13.12 19.84
CA ARG A 74 1.42 -13.38 18.69
C ARG A 74 2.14 -12.09 18.32
N ILE A 75 3.46 -12.05 18.47
CA ILE A 75 4.29 -10.96 17.95
C ILE A 75 5.00 -11.49 16.70
N ALA A 76 4.64 -10.97 15.53
CA ALA A 76 5.21 -11.38 14.25
C ALA A 76 6.64 -10.87 14.05
N GLY A 77 7.30 -11.37 13.00
CA GLY A 77 8.71 -11.07 12.74
C GLY A 77 8.94 -9.57 12.54
N GLN A 78 10.10 -9.09 13.01
CA GLN A 78 10.55 -7.69 12.87
C GLN A 78 9.65 -6.62 13.52
N ALA A 79 8.62 -6.99 14.29
CA ALA A 79 7.86 -6.02 15.07
C ALA A 79 8.73 -5.36 16.15
N ALA A 80 8.53 -4.06 16.39
CA ALA A 80 9.27 -3.28 17.36
C ALA A 80 8.34 -2.71 18.44
N ILE A 81 8.65 -2.93 19.72
CA ILE A 81 7.84 -2.50 20.86
C ILE A 81 8.75 -1.75 21.83
N TYR A 82 8.45 -0.46 22.06
CA TYR A 82 9.28 0.44 22.87
C TYR A 82 8.48 1.00 24.06
N GLY A 83 8.69 0.44 25.24
CA GLY A 83 8.15 0.92 26.52
C GLY A 83 9.01 1.98 27.21
N PHE A 84 9.69 2.82 26.41
CA PHE A 84 10.44 3.99 26.86
C PHE A 84 10.65 4.96 25.67
N ASN A 85 10.94 6.22 25.96
CA ASN A 85 11.29 7.22 24.95
C ASN A 85 12.33 8.22 25.48
N HIS A 86 12.95 8.97 24.57
CA HIS A 86 13.79 10.11 24.94
C HIS A 86 12.92 11.35 25.23
N GLY A 87 13.36 12.19 26.17
CA GLY A 87 12.81 13.54 26.31
C GLY A 87 13.23 14.39 25.11
N PHE A 88 12.31 15.21 24.61
CA PHE A 88 12.53 16.06 23.43
C PHE A 88 11.85 17.42 23.56
N GLU A 89 11.25 17.73 24.71
CA GLU A 89 10.46 18.94 24.94
C GLU A 89 11.34 20.19 25.00
N ARG A 90 12.60 20.06 25.44
CA ARG A 90 13.53 21.18 25.56
C ARG A 90 14.36 21.34 24.29
N THR A 91 14.42 22.56 23.76
CA THR A 91 15.24 22.88 22.58
C THR A 91 16.63 23.41 22.93
N ASP A 92 16.88 23.72 24.21
CA ASP A 92 18.13 24.26 24.73
C ASP A 92 19.07 23.18 25.29
N ILE A 93 18.61 21.92 25.36
CA ILE A 93 19.42 20.76 25.75
C ILE A 93 19.37 19.71 24.62
N PRO A 94 20.50 19.18 24.14
CA PRO A 94 20.51 18.08 23.17
C PRO A 94 19.76 16.85 23.69
N ILE A 95 19.04 16.14 22.82
CA ILE A 95 18.18 14.98 23.17
C ILE A 95 18.89 13.94 24.07
N HIS A 96 20.18 13.65 23.81
CA HIS A 96 20.93 12.66 24.59
C HIS A 96 21.16 13.04 26.07
N GLN A 97 20.99 14.32 26.43
CA GLN A 97 21.09 14.82 27.80
C GLN A 97 19.72 15.05 28.44
N GLN A 98 18.64 14.94 27.66
CA GLN A 98 17.29 15.06 28.17
C GLN A 98 16.85 13.77 28.88
N LYS A 99 16.03 13.94 29.92
CA LYS A 99 15.54 12.82 30.73
C LYS A 99 14.69 11.86 29.88
N GLN A 100 14.95 10.56 29.99
CA GLN A 100 14.11 9.55 29.36
C GLN A 100 12.76 9.40 30.08
N THR A 101 11.74 9.01 29.32
CA THR A 101 10.41 8.64 29.83
C THR A 101 10.19 7.14 29.66
N SER A 102 9.40 6.54 30.55
CA SER A 102 9.01 5.13 30.45
C SER A 102 7.60 4.96 31.00
N LYS A 103 6.61 5.22 30.13
CA LYS A 103 5.20 4.98 30.42
C LYS A 103 4.86 3.50 30.31
N GLY A 104 5.63 2.72 29.57
CA GLY A 104 5.50 1.29 29.34
C GLY A 104 4.49 0.95 28.26
N VAL A 105 4.48 -0.32 27.84
CA VAL A 105 3.52 -0.87 26.88
C VAL A 105 2.82 -2.09 27.49
N THR A 106 1.51 -2.19 27.28
CA THR A 106 0.72 -3.37 27.66
C THR A 106 0.01 -3.92 26.43
N ILE A 107 0.11 -5.23 26.20
CA ILE A 107 -0.59 -5.95 25.13
C ILE A 107 -1.48 -7.02 25.77
N GLY A 108 -2.80 -6.84 25.69
CA GLY A 108 -3.76 -7.77 26.26
C GLY A 108 -3.77 -9.14 25.60
N ASP A 109 -4.35 -10.11 26.31
CA ASP A 109 -4.40 -11.52 25.94
C ASP A 109 -4.97 -11.75 24.53
N GLY A 110 -4.48 -12.75 23.81
CA GLY A 110 -5.01 -13.16 22.50
C GLY A 110 -4.73 -12.19 21.35
N SER A 111 -4.03 -11.08 21.62
CA SER A 111 -3.71 -10.08 20.59
C SER A 111 -2.68 -10.59 19.57
N TRP A 112 -2.74 -10.04 18.36
CA TRP A 112 -1.76 -10.28 17.31
C TRP A 112 -1.13 -8.97 16.85
N VAL A 113 0.19 -8.89 16.91
CA VAL A 113 0.99 -7.78 16.36
C VAL A 113 1.61 -8.23 15.04
N GLY A 114 1.19 -7.59 13.95
CA GLY A 114 1.64 -7.87 12.58
C GLY A 114 3.12 -7.57 12.36
N ALA A 115 3.66 -8.16 11.28
CA ALA A 115 5.09 -8.05 10.98
C ALA A 115 5.47 -6.58 10.72
N ASN A 116 6.67 -6.18 11.16
CA ASN A 116 7.18 -4.82 11.01
C ASN A 116 6.34 -3.71 11.68
N ALA A 117 5.35 -4.04 12.51
CA ALA A 117 4.62 -3.03 13.28
C ALA A 117 5.49 -2.41 14.37
N VAL A 118 5.28 -1.13 14.67
CA VAL A 118 5.95 -0.37 15.74
C VAL A 118 4.92 0.05 16.79
N ILE A 119 5.16 -0.28 18.06
CA ILE A 119 4.33 0.14 19.20
C ILE A 119 5.15 1.06 20.10
N LEU A 120 4.65 2.28 20.32
CA LEU A 120 5.36 3.32 21.06
C LEU A 120 5.02 3.35 22.57
N ASP A 121 5.85 4.08 23.31
CA ASP A 121 5.75 4.19 24.77
C ASP A 121 4.42 4.79 25.22
N GLY A 122 3.79 4.17 26.22
CA GLY A 122 2.50 4.58 26.77
C GLY A 122 1.28 3.95 26.09
N VAL A 123 1.47 3.04 25.13
CA VAL A 123 0.37 2.30 24.49
C VAL A 123 -0.13 1.17 25.38
N SER A 124 -1.44 1.11 25.58
CA SER A 124 -2.14 -0.05 26.14
C SER A 124 -3.14 -0.58 25.12
N LEU A 125 -2.97 -1.85 24.73
CA LEU A 125 -3.92 -2.57 23.89
C LEU A 125 -4.75 -3.50 24.77
N GLY A 126 -6.07 -3.49 24.58
CA GLY A 126 -6.99 -4.46 25.18
C GLY A 126 -6.70 -5.90 24.76
N ARG A 127 -7.53 -6.84 25.19
CA ARG A 127 -7.42 -8.23 24.72
C ARG A 127 -7.88 -8.34 23.28
N ASP A 128 -7.35 -9.34 22.59
CA ASP A 128 -7.82 -9.80 21.29
C ASP A 128 -7.70 -8.76 20.17
N CYS A 129 -6.84 -7.75 20.34
CA CYS A 129 -6.54 -6.75 19.33
C CYS A 129 -5.75 -7.36 18.15
N VAL A 130 -5.96 -6.81 16.95
CA VAL A 130 -5.17 -7.13 15.75
C VAL A 130 -4.47 -5.87 15.27
N VAL A 131 -3.14 -5.87 15.27
CA VAL A 131 -2.32 -4.79 14.70
C VAL A 131 -1.85 -5.21 13.32
N GLY A 132 -2.22 -4.45 12.29
CA GLY A 132 -1.81 -4.67 10.91
C GLY A 132 -0.29 -4.59 10.74
N ALA A 133 0.23 -5.27 9.72
CA ALA A 133 1.64 -5.22 9.38
C ALA A 133 2.08 -3.78 9.03
N GLY A 134 3.28 -3.39 9.45
CA GLY A 134 3.84 -2.06 9.21
C GLY A 134 3.16 -0.90 9.95
N ALA A 135 2.18 -1.16 10.81
CA ALA A 135 1.47 -0.11 11.54
C ALA A 135 2.36 0.58 12.59
N VAL A 136 2.15 1.88 12.83
CA VAL A 136 2.82 2.63 13.91
C VAL A 136 1.79 3.04 14.96
N VAL A 137 1.72 2.31 16.06
CA VAL A 137 0.74 2.48 17.12
C VAL A 137 1.23 3.52 18.11
N THR A 138 0.52 4.66 18.17
CA THR A 138 0.91 5.83 18.98
C THR A 138 -0.05 6.12 20.14
N ARG A 139 -1.15 5.36 20.27
CA ARG A 139 -2.15 5.47 21.35
C ARG A 139 -2.74 4.11 21.68
N GLY A 140 -3.39 4.00 22.84
CA GLY A 140 -4.11 2.80 23.25
C GLY A 140 -5.39 2.54 22.45
N PHE A 141 -5.83 1.29 22.47
CA PHE A 141 -7.04 0.80 21.81
C PHE A 141 -7.73 -0.26 22.68
N GLU A 142 -9.06 -0.27 22.62
CA GLU A 142 -9.92 -1.15 23.43
C GLU A 142 -9.88 -2.61 22.94
N ASP A 143 -10.45 -3.51 23.74
CA ASP A 143 -10.63 -4.92 23.40
C ASP A 143 -11.15 -5.12 21.97
N PHE A 144 -10.68 -6.19 21.32
CA PHE A 144 -11.08 -6.62 19.97
C PHE A 144 -10.75 -5.63 18.84
N SER A 145 -10.08 -4.51 19.11
CA SER A 145 -9.74 -3.53 18.06
C SER A 145 -8.84 -4.13 16.96
N ILE A 146 -9.23 -3.94 15.69
CA ILE A 146 -8.40 -4.16 14.51
C ILE A 146 -7.85 -2.79 14.10
N ILE A 147 -6.52 -2.63 14.12
CA ILE A 147 -5.86 -1.34 13.89
C ILE A 147 -4.77 -1.45 12.81
N ALA A 148 -4.64 -0.44 11.96
CA ALA A 148 -3.60 -0.39 10.93
C ALA A 148 -3.20 1.04 10.56
N GLY A 149 -2.10 1.21 9.83
CA GLY A 149 -1.61 2.51 9.34
C GLY A 149 -0.54 3.18 10.19
N ASN A 150 -0.05 4.33 9.73
CA ASN A 150 0.95 5.16 10.41
C ASN A 150 0.52 6.65 10.40
N PRO A 151 0.06 7.20 11.55
CA PRO A 151 -0.15 6.51 12.81
C PRO A 151 -1.39 5.60 12.74
N ALA A 152 -1.38 4.50 13.51
CA ALA A 152 -2.42 3.49 13.45
C ALA A 152 -3.80 4.07 13.80
N ARG A 153 -4.84 3.58 13.12
CA ARG A 153 -6.25 3.91 13.31
C ARG A 153 -7.05 2.63 13.48
N LEU A 154 -8.20 2.75 14.15
CA LEU A 154 -9.18 1.65 14.25
C LEU A 154 -9.81 1.46 12.87
N ILE A 155 -9.70 0.26 12.33
CA ILE A 155 -10.25 -0.13 11.02
C ILE A 155 -11.31 -1.23 11.13
N GLY A 156 -11.57 -1.73 12.34
CA GLY A 156 -12.62 -2.71 12.60
C GLY A 156 -12.57 -3.26 14.01
N THR A 157 -13.53 -4.12 14.33
CA THR A 157 -13.65 -4.80 15.63
C THR A 157 -13.75 -6.30 15.39
N ARG A 158 -12.93 -7.09 16.08
CA ARG A 158 -12.92 -8.56 15.98
C ARG A 158 -14.21 -9.13 16.58
N GLY A 159 -14.94 -9.94 15.81
CA GLY A 159 -16.15 -10.61 16.28
C GLY A 159 -17.45 -9.84 16.07
N GLU A 160 -17.40 -8.57 15.64
CA GLU A 160 -18.56 -7.92 15.03
C GLU A 160 -18.71 -8.41 13.57
N PRO A 161 -19.93 -8.60 13.04
CA PRO A 161 -20.14 -8.83 11.62
C PRO A 161 -19.81 -7.54 10.85
N GLY A 162 -18.50 -7.36 10.65
CA GLY A 162 -17.84 -6.27 9.93
C GLY A 162 -16.49 -6.71 9.36
N ALA A 163 -16.24 -8.02 9.29
CA ALA A 163 -15.13 -8.61 8.54
C ALA A 163 -15.71 -9.59 7.51
N PRO A 164 -15.41 -9.48 6.20
CA PRO A 164 -16.05 -10.31 5.18
C PRO A 164 -15.62 -11.77 5.34
N ASP A 165 -16.62 -12.62 5.56
CA ASP A 165 -16.53 -14.07 5.61
C ASP A 165 -15.94 -14.63 4.30
N ALA A 166 -14.87 -15.42 4.45
CA ALA A 166 -14.14 -16.05 3.35
C ALA A 166 -14.98 -17.10 2.59
N GLN A 167 -16.15 -17.48 3.10
CA GLN A 167 -17.02 -18.49 2.50
C GLN A 167 -18.05 -17.94 1.51
N ALA A 168 -18.28 -16.62 1.47
CA ALA A 168 -19.14 -15.96 0.48
C ALA A 168 -18.48 -15.79 -0.91
N ARG A 169 -17.27 -16.33 -1.12
CA ARG A 169 -16.50 -16.18 -2.37
C ARG A 169 -17.03 -16.97 -3.56
N ARG A 170 -18.13 -17.73 -3.45
CA ARG A 170 -18.55 -18.64 -4.51
C ARG A 170 -19.60 -18.12 -5.50
N GLU A 171 -20.26 -17.01 -5.26
CA GLU A 171 -21.15 -16.41 -6.28
C GLU A 171 -21.12 -14.88 -6.13
N ARG A 172 -20.34 -14.18 -6.96
CA ARG A 172 -20.30 -12.70 -6.96
C ARG A 172 -20.66 -12.14 -8.33
N PRO A 173 -21.66 -11.25 -8.42
CA PRO A 173 -21.84 -10.39 -9.60
C PRO A 173 -20.63 -9.46 -9.77
N ALA A 174 -20.25 -9.19 -11.02
CA ALA A 174 -18.98 -8.60 -11.44
C ALA A 174 -18.73 -7.10 -11.11
N HIS A 175 -19.40 -6.49 -10.13
CA HIS A 175 -19.34 -5.04 -9.91
C HIS A 175 -19.03 -4.60 -8.47
N LEU A 176 -18.49 -5.49 -7.63
CA LEU A 176 -17.95 -5.11 -6.33
C LEU A 176 -16.43 -5.24 -6.35
N ALA A 177 -15.77 -4.11 -6.50
CA ALA A 177 -15.07 -3.71 -7.71
C ALA A 177 -13.59 -3.61 -7.30
N VAL A 178 -12.61 -3.73 -8.20
CA VAL A 178 -11.16 -3.82 -7.93
C VAL A 178 -10.69 -2.91 -6.77
N ARG A 179 -11.22 -1.69 -6.60
CA ARG A 179 -10.99 -0.83 -5.43
C ARG A 179 -11.04 -1.56 -4.09
N ALA A 180 -12.04 -2.39 -3.85
CA ALA A 180 -12.21 -3.10 -2.57
C ALA A 180 -11.15 -4.19 -2.35
N LEU A 181 -10.45 -4.62 -3.40
CA LEU A 181 -9.27 -5.48 -3.29
C LEU A 181 -7.99 -4.67 -3.01
N LEU A 182 -7.96 -3.40 -3.45
CA LEU A 182 -6.81 -2.51 -3.33
C LEU A 182 -6.80 -1.72 -2.02
N TYR A 183 -7.97 -1.34 -1.52
CA TYR A 183 -8.14 -0.44 -0.39
C TYR A 183 -9.16 -0.96 0.62
N ALA A 184 -8.85 -0.79 1.90
CA ALA A 184 -9.80 -1.02 2.99
C ALA A 184 -10.77 0.16 3.16
N ASP A 185 -10.29 1.38 2.94
CA ASP A 185 -11.03 2.63 3.07
C ASP A 185 -11.19 3.30 1.69
N ASP A 186 -12.16 4.19 1.52
CA ASP A 186 -12.29 4.95 0.29
C ASP A 186 -11.07 5.90 0.16
N PRO A 187 -10.26 5.81 -0.92
CA PRO A 187 -9.10 6.68 -1.08
C PRO A 187 -9.47 8.17 -1.02
N TYR A 188 -10.72 8.55 -1.24
CA TYR A 188 -11.20 9.93 -1.27
C TYR A 188 -11.72 10.50 0.06
N ASP A 189 -11.78 9.72 1.16
CA ASP A 189 -12.48 10.14 2.38
C ASP A 189 -11.89 11.37 3.09
N GLU A 190 -10.56 11.56 3.05
CA GLU A 190 -9.89 12.65 3.77
C GLU A 190 -8.82 13.33 2.91
N LEU A 191 -9.24 14.12 1.92
CA LEU A 191 -8.28 14.95 1.20
C LEU A 191 -7.66 15.99 2.16
N PRO A 192 -6.32 15.96 2.37
CA PRO A 192 -5.68 16.77 3.40
C PRO A 192 -5.68 18.28 3.09
N PHE A 193 -6.02 18.67 1.86
CA PHE A 193 -6.08 20.06 1.43
C PHE A 193 -7.22 20.28 0.43
N SER A 194 -7.73 21.51 0.39
CA SER A 194 -8.65 21.96 -0.65
C SER A 194 -7.85 22.35 -1.90
N TYR A 195 -8.05 21.62 -3.00
CA TYR A 195 -7.46 21.95 -4.31
C TYR A 195 -8.55 22.47 -5.26
N PRO A 196 -8.27 23.52 -6.05
CA PRO A 196 -9.16 23.90 -7.15
C PRO A 196 -9.14 22.81 -8.23
N ALA A 197 -10.18 22.78 -9.07
CA ALA A 197 -10.16 21.97 -10.28
C ALA A 197 -9.02 22.44 -11.19
N ASP A 198 -8.16 21.51 -11.58
CA ASP A 198 -7.05 21.70 -12.52
C ASP A 198 -6.91 20.41 -13.34
N LEU A 199 -7.94 20.14 -14.15
CA LEU A 199 -7.99 18.96 -15.01
C LEU A 199 -7.20 19.24 -16.29
N GLN A 200 -6.09 18.52 -16.46
CA GLN A 200 -5.24 18.63 -17.65
C GLN A 200 -4.70 17.26 -18.07
N GLY A 201 -4.51 17.12 -19.37
CA GLY A 201 -3.91 15.99 -20.06
C GLY A 201 -3.86 16.32 -21.56
N TRP A 202 -3.02 15.63 -22.30
CA TRP A 202 -2.86 15.85 -23.74
C TRP A 202 -3.73 14.85 -24.49
N ASP A 203 -4.52 15.32 -25.46
CA ASP A 203 -5.43 14.49 -26.25
C ASP A 203 -6.43 13.61 -25.48
N SER A 204 -6.73 13.98 -24.24
CA SER A 204 -7.49 13.12 -23.33
C SER A 204 -8.95 12.89 -23.73
N LYS A 205 -9.40 13.46 -24.86
CA LYS A 205 -10.76 13.34 -25.41
C LYS A 205 -10.78 12.77 -26.83
N HIS A 206 -9.70 12.10 -27.25
CA HIS A 206 -9.59 11.50 -28.57
C HIS A 206 -10.76 10.52 -28.83
N PRO A 207 -11.41 10.52 -30.02
CA PRO A 207 -12.61 9.72 -30.28
C PRO A 207 -12.46 8.22 -30.03
N VAL A 208 -11.25 7.67 -30.25
CA VAL A 208 -10.93 6.25 -30.03
C VAL A 208 -11.31 5.74 -28.64
N PHE A 209 -11.27 6.58 -27.59
CA PHE A 209 -11.73 6.19 -26.26
C PHE A 209 -13.23 5.86 -26.27
N ALA A 210 -14.03 6.70 -26.91
CA ALA A 210 -15.46 6.50 -26.99
C ALA A 210 -15.84 5.33 -27.90
N ASP A 211 -15.11 5.16 -29.01
CA ASP A 211 -15.30 4.04 -29.92
C ASP A 211 -15.03 2.69 -29.22
N LEU A 212 -13.89 2.56 -28.55
CA LEU A 212 -13.53 1.34 -27.81
C LEU A 212 -14.42 1.08 -26.61
N VAL A 213 -14.81 2.11 -25.86
CA VAL A 213 -15.76 1.94 -24.73
C VAL A 213 -17.14 1.52 -25.26
N GLY A 214 -17.59 2.08 -26.39
CA GLY A 214 -18.85 1.71 -27.03
C GLY A 214 -18.84 0.27 -27.53
N GLU A 215 -17.74 -0.15 -28.15
CA GLU A 215 -17.54 -1.51 -28.67
C GLU A 215 -17.38 -2.56 -27.55
N LEU A 216 -16.43 -2.35 -26.65
CA LEU A 216 -16.04 -3.33 -25.63
C LEU A 216 -17.00 -3.36 -24.43
N ARG A 217 -17.70 -2.25 -24.17
CA ARG A 217 -18.56 -2.05 -22.99
C ARG A 217 -17.87 -2.50 -21.69
N PRO A 218 -16.66 -1.99 -21.39
CA PRO A 218 -15.78 -2.54 -20.37
C PRO A 218 -16.39 -2.47 -18.96
N GLY A 219 -16.23 -3.54 -18.19
CA GLY A 219 -16.49 -3.51 -16.74
C GLY A 219 -15.29 -2.95 -15.98
N LEU A 220 -14.07 -3.18 -16.48
CA LEU A 220 -12.83 -2.69 -15.90
C LEU A 220 -11.92 -2.05 -16.96
N ILE A 221 -11.54 -0.80 -16.72
CA ILE A 221 -10.49 -0.08 -17.44
C ILE A 221 -9.29 0.09 -16.52
N VAL A 222 -8.08 -0.08 -17.05
CA VAL A 222 -6.84 0.36 -16.38
C VAL A 222 -6.22 1.47 -17.18
N GLU A 223 -5.74 2.51 -16.51
CA GLU A 223 -4.94 3.59 -17.10
C GLU A 223 -3.58 3.63 -16.43
N VAL A 224 -2.51 3.56 -17.21
CA VAL A 224 -1.11 3.61 -16.76
C VAL A 224 -0.50 4.92 -17.23
N GLY A 225 -0.08 5.76 -16.29
CA GLY A 225 0.24 7.16 -16.55
C GLY A 225 -1.04 7.97 -16.67
N THR A 226 -1.49 8.52 -15.54
CA THR A 226 -2.79 9.20 -15.44
C THR A 226 -2.65 10.70 -15.21
N TRP A 227 -1.49 11.15 -14.71
CA TRP A 227 -1.21 12.55 -14.45
C TRP A 227 -2.31 13.21 -13.60
N LYS A 228 -2.99 14.25 -14.10
CA LYS A 228 -4.09 14.95 -13.43
C LYS A 228 -5.48 14.37 -13.74
N GLY A 229 -5.56 13.31 -14.54
CA GLY A 229 -6.77 12.49 -14.70
C GLY A 229 -7.74 12.92 -15.80
N ALA A 230 -7.31 13.73 -16.77
CA ALA A 230 -8.20 14.21 -17.84
C ALA A 230 -8.79 13.07 -18.69
N SER A 231 -7.98 12.06 -19.01
CA SER A 231 -8.35 10.85 -19.76
C SER A 231 -9.26 9.95 -18.94
N ALA A 232 -8.89 9.65 -17.70
CA ALA A 232 -9.73 8.92 -16.75
C ALA A 232 -11.14 9.52 -16.64
N VAL A 233 -11.23 10.84 -16.40
CA VAL A 233 -12.50 11.57 -16.28
C VAL A 233 -13.29 11.53 -17.58
N HIS A 234 -12.61 11.63 -18.74
CA HIS A 234 -13.27 11.51 -20.03
C HIS A 234 -13.86 10.11 -20.25
N MET A 235 -13.07 9.05 -20.07
CA MET A 235 -13.50 7.66 -20.20
C MET A 235 -14.65 7.34 -19.25
N ALA A 236 -14.57 7.77 -17.99
CA ALA A 236 -15.65 7.61 -17.01
C ALA A 236 -16.93 8.33 -17.44
N GLY A 237 -16.80 9.53 -18.01
CA GLY A 237 -17.92 10.28 -18.58
C GLY A 237 -18.57 9.58 -19.77
N VAL A 238 -17.80 8.94 -20.64
CA VAL A 238 -18.34 8.12 -21.74
C VAL A 238 -19.06 6.89 -21.20
N CYS A 239 -18.46 6.16 -20.26
CA CYS A 239 -19.07 5.01 -19.62
C CYS A 239 -20.41 5.37 -18.97
N ARG A 240 -20.46 6.49 -18.23
CA ARG A 240 -21.69 7.01 -17.61
C ARG A 240 -22.78 7.33 -18.64
N LYS A 241 -22.44 7.98 -19.76
CA LYS A 241 -23.38 8.28 -20.85
C LYS A 241 -23.97 7.01 -21.47
N LEU A 242 -23.20 5.93 -21.52
CA LEU A 242 -23.61 4.63 -22.05
C LEU A 242 -24.28 3.72 -21.00
N GLY A 243 -24.48 4.21 -19.77
CA GLY A 243 -25.08 3.46 -18.67
C GLY A 243 -24.24 2.27 -18.20
N LEU A 244 -22.92 2.32 -18.36
CA LEU A 244 -22.02 1.25 -17.96
C LEU A 244 -21.63 1.38 -16.48
N ALA A 245 -21.67 0.27 -15.76
CA ALA A 245 -21.10 0.14 -14.42
C ALA A 245 -19.60 -0.21 -14.54
N THR A 246 -18.81 0.75 -15.04
CA THR A 246 -17.37 0.58 -15.29
C THR A 246 -16.54 1.15 -14.15
N GLU A 247 -15.56 0.39 -13.70
CA GLU A 247 -14.48 0.90 -12.84
C GLU A 247 -13.24 1.23 -13.68
N ILE A 248 -12.57 2.33 -13.35
CA ILE A 248 -11.31 2.76 -13.94
C ILE A 248 -10.25 2.79 -12.84
N VAL A 249 -9.21 1.97 -12.95
CA VAL A 249 -8.06 2.00 -12.03
C VAL A 249 -6.93 2.78 -12.68
N CYS A 250 -6.55 3.89 -12.05
CA CYS A 250 -5.54 4.83 -12.51
C CYS A 250 -4.22 4.59 -11.79
N ILE A 251 -3.20 4.15 -12.53
CA ILE A 251 -1.89 3.73 -12.03
C ILE A 251 -0.87 4.78 -12.44
N ASP A 252 -0.35 5.50 -11.46
CA ASP A 252 0.69 6.50 -11.67
C ASP A 252 1.53 6.60 -10.41
N THR A 253 2.76 7.08 -10.53
CA THR A 253 3.56 7.45 -9.35
C THR A 253 3.17 8.84 -8.83
N TRP A 254 2.62 9.69 -9.69
CA TRP A 254 2.40 11.13 -9.52
C TRP A 254 3.68 11.91 -9.16
N LEU A 255 4.84 11.34 -9.44
CA LEU A 255 6.14 11.97 -9.20
C LEU A 255 6.68 12.72 -10.42
N GLY A 256 6.04 12.58 -11.57
CA GLY A 256 6.59 12.97 -12.87
C GLY A 256 7.74 12.05 -13.33
N ASN A 257 8.11 12.16 -14.59
CA ASN A 257 9.31 11.49 -15.13
C ASN A 257 10.58 12.32 -14.84
N TRP A 258 11.76 11.76 -15.12
CA TRP A 258 13.03 12.44 -14.87
C TRP A 258 13.17 13.78 -15.61
N GLN A 259 12.50 13.95 -16.76
CA GLN A 259 12.51 15.19 -17.53
C GLN A 259 11.88 16.34 -16.75
N HIS A 260 10.82 16.10 -15.95
CA HIS A 260 10.26 17.13 -15.07
C HIS A 260 11.22 17.57 -13.95
N TRP A 261 12.22 16.75 -13.64
CA TRP A 261 13.20 17.02 -12.60
C TRP A 261 14.49 17.66 -13.14
N SER A 262 14.71 17.64 -14.44
CA SER A 262 15.87 18.25 -15.11
C SER A 262 15.60 19.72 -15.45
N ARG A 263 16.67 20.51 -15.64
CA ARG A 263 16.58 21.95 -15.96
C ARG A 263 16.45 22.23 -17.46
N GLU A 264 16.53 21.20 -18.31
CA GLU A 264 16.84 21.34 -19.74
C GLU A 264 15.80 20.69 -20.69
N SER A 265 14.73 20.09 -20.16
CA SER A 265 13.70 19.46 -20.98
C SER A 265 12.67 20.48 -21.48
N GLY A 266 12.35 20.45 -22.77
CA GLY A 266 11.22 21.18 -23.36
C GLY A 266 9.86 20.50 -23.11
N VAL A 267 9.79 19.53 -22.19
CA VAL A 267 8.65 18.64 -21.95
C VAL A 267 8.30 18.69 -20.47
N GLY A 268 7.23 19.41 -20.15
CA GLY A 268 6.84 19.66 -18.77
C GLY A 268 7.86 20.50 -18.01
N SER A 269 7.43 21.13 -16.93
CA SER A 269 8.30 21.88 -16.05
C SER A 269 8.23 21.32 -14.63
N LYS A 270 9.31 21.49 -13.86
CA LYS A 270 9.29 21.17 -12.43
C LYS A 270 8.17 21.90 -11.67
N LEU A 271 7.65 23.00 -12.22
CA LEU A 271 6.52 23.75 -11.67
C LEU A 271 5.21 22.96 -11.75
N ASP A 272 5.04 22.13 -12.79
CA ASP A 272 3.83 21.33 -13.00
C ASP A 272 3.63 20.27 -11.91
N LEU A 273 4.74 19.86 -11.26
CA LEU A 273 4.73 18.93 -10.13
C LEU A 273 4.18 19.54 -8.83
N ARG A 274 4.02 20.87 -8.78
CA ARG A 274 3.51 21.64 -7.62
C ARG A 274 4.18 21.27 -6.30
N ILE A 275 5.51 21.10 -6.37
CA ILE A 275 6.35 20.61 -5.27
C ILE A 275 6.17 21.47 -4.03
N VAL A 276 5.93 20.83 -2.89
CA VAL A 276 6.00 21.44 -1.56
C VAL A 276 6.88 20.57 -0.67
N ASN A 277 7.80 21.22 0.05
CA ASN A 277 8.78 20.54 0.90
C ASN A 277 9.57 19.44 0.15
N GLY A 278 9.83 19.64 -1.15
CA GLY A 278 10.58 18.68 -1.98
C GLY A 278 9.77 17.52 -2.56
N PHE A 279 8.45 17.42 -2.27
CA PHE A 279 7.60 16.34 -2.76
C PHE A 279 6.52 16.84 -3.74
N PRO A 280 6.30 16.17 -4.90
CA PRO A 280 5.21 16.48 -5.82
C PRO A 280 3.84 16.31 -5.17
N ARG A 281 2.87 17.17 -5.53
CA ARG A 281 1.50 17.11 -4.99
C ARG A 281 0.45 16.70 -6.01
N LEU A 282 0.90 16.10 -7.11
CA LEU A 282 0.07 15.71 -8.25
C LEU A 282 -1.01 14.68 -7.88
N TYR A 283 -0.69 13.72 -7.00
CA TYR A 283 -1.64 12.72 -6.50
C TYR A 283 -2.91 13.37 -5.93
N TYR A 284 -2.73 14.35 -5.05
CA TYR A 284 -3.85 15.06 -4.44
C TYR A 284 -4.59 15.95 -5.46
N GLN A 285 -3.90 16.53 -6.43
CA GLN A 285 -4.54 17.28 -7.51
C GLN A 285 -5.40 16.37 -8.41
N PHE A 286 -4.90 15.19 -8.76
CA PHE A 286 -5.64 14.15 -9.47
C PHE A 286 -6.91 13.77 -8.68
N MET A 287 -6.76 13.46 -7.41
CA MET A 287 -7.90 13.07 -6.58
C MET A 287 -8.95 14.18 -6.47
N ALA A 288 -8.51 15.42 -6.25
CA ALA A 288 -9.40 16.56 -6.21
C ALA A 288 -10.15 16.75 -7.53
N ASN A 289 -9.48 16.55 -8.68
CA ASN A 289 -10.15 16.58 -9.98
C ASN A 289 -11.23 15.49 -10.06
N VAL A 290 -10.94 14.25 -9.70
CA VAL A 290 -11.96 13.18 -9.70
C VAL A 290 -13.19 13.58 -8.89
N LEU A 291 -13.00 14.21 -7.72
CA LEU A 291 -14.11 14.71 -6.91
C LEU A 291 -14.86 15.88 -7.57
N HIS A 292 -14.15 16.89 -8.08
CA HIS A 292 -14.76 18.05 -8.76
C HIS A 292 -15.63 17.64 -9.95
N PHE A 293 -15.23 16.60 -10.67
CA PHE A 293 -15.97 16.08 -11.83
C PHE A 293 -16.96 14.96 -11.46
N GLY A 294 -17.10 14.63 -10.17
CA GLY A 294 -18.11 13.70 -9.67
C GLY A 294 -17.90 12.26 -10.11
N PHE A 295 -16.66 11.78 -10.15
CA PHE A 295 -16.29 10.41 -10.56
C PHE A 295 -15.67 9.58 -9.42
N ARG A 296 -15.89 9.99 -8.17
CA ARG A 296 -15.45 9.30 -6.95
C ARG A 296 -15.75 7.81 -7.01
N ASP A 297 -16.94 7.43 -7.45
CA ASP A 297 -17.43 6.04 -7.39
C ASP A 297 -16.90 5.16 -8.54
N SER A 298 -16.29 5.75 -9.57
CA SER A 298 -15.86 5.01 -10.77
C SER A 298 -14.37 5.03 -11.01
N ILE A 299 -13.63 5.99 -10.45
CA ILE A 299 -12.19 6.14 -10.68
C ILE A 299 -11.42 5.84 -9.39
N THR A 300 -10.49 4.88 -9.44
CA THR A 300 -9.69 4.41 -8.31
C THR A 300 -8.22 4.77 -8.55
N PRO A 301 -7.59 5.64 -7.73
CA PRO A 301 -6.14 5.88 -7.83
C PRO A 301 -5.36 4.67 -7.34
N LEU A 302 -4.16 4.44 -7.87
CA LEU A 302 -3.21 3.43 -7.39
C LEU A 302 -1.75 3.94 -7.54
N PRO A 303 -1.08 4.39 -6.45
CA PRO A 303 0.22 5.05 -6.49
C PRO A 303 1.39 4.09 -6.69
N LEU A 304 1.48 3.52 -7.90
CA LEU A 304 2.47 2.52 -8.30
C LEU A 304 3.05 2.85 -9.68
N THR A 305 4.21 2.28 -10.00
CA THR A 305 4.67 2.22 -11.40
C THR A 305 3.79 1.27 -12.20
N GLY A 306 3.73 1.44 -13.54
CA GLY A 306 3.00 0.54 -14.42
C GLY A 306 3.39 -0.93 -14.22
N VAL A 307 4.69 -1.22 -14.14
CA VAL A 307 5.25 -2.54 -13.83
C VAL A 307 4.78 -3.11 -12.48
N ALA A 308 4.79 -2.31 -11.41
CA ALA A 308 4.34 -2.76 -10.09
C ALA A 308 2.82 -3.01 -10.08
N GLY A 309 2.05 -2.13 -10.74
CA GLY A 309 0.63 -2.30 -10.99
C GLY A 309 0.32 -3.60 -11.72
N ALA A 310 1.01 -3.89 -12.83
CA ALA A 310 0.79 -5.10 -13.61
C ALA A 310 1.07 -6.38 -12.80
N LYS A 311 2.15 -6.38 -12.00
CA LYS A 311 2.48 -7.48 -11.09
C LYS A 311 1.43 -7.69 -10.01
N LEU A 312 0.91 -6.60 -9.42
CA LEU A 312 -0.17 -6.67 -8.44
C LEU A 312 -1.44 -7.25 -9.07
N PHE A 313 -1.82 -6.78 -10.26
CA PHE A 313 -2.98 -7.30 -10.98
C PHE A 313 -2.81 -8.78 -11.31
N LYS A 314 -1.61 -9.21 -11.69
CA LYS A 314 -1.29 -10.63 -11.91
C LYS A 314 -1.43 -11.45 -10.64
N HIS A 315 -0.93 -10.96 -9.51
CA HIS A 315 -1.05 -11.63 -8.23
C HIS A 315 -2.51 -11.74 -7.73
N LEU A 316 -3.32 -10.70 -7.98
CA LEU A 316 -4.74 -10.67 -7.62
C LEU A 316 -5.65 -11.34 -8.67
N GLU A 317 -5.08 -11.88 -9.74
CA GLU A 317 -5.79 -12.51 -10.85
C GLU A 317 -6.82 -11.58 -11.53
N ILE A 318 -6.51 -10.28 -11.57
CA ILE A 318 -7.35 -9.24 -12.17
C ILE A 318 -6.97 -9.05 -13.64
N ARG A 319 -7.97 -9.09 -14.53
CA ARG A 319 -7.81 -8.90 -15.97
C ARG A 319 -8.72 -7.77 -16.49
N PRO A 320 -8.17 -6.63 -16.93
CA PRO A 320 -8.95 -5.53 -17.49
C PRO A 320 -9.53 -5.86 -18.87
N ASP A 321 -10.67 -5.24 -19.20
CA ASP A 321 -11.28 -5.33 -20.53
C ASP A 321 -10.64 -4.32 -21.50
N LEU A 322 -10.23 -3.16 -20.98
CA LEU A 322 -9.53 -2.10 -21.71
C LEU A 322 -8.34 -1.59 -20.88
N ILE A 323 -7.19 -1.39 -21.51
CA ILE A 323 -6.01 -0.82 -20.86
C ILE A 323 -5.55 0.38 -21.67
N TYR A 324 -5.33 1.51 -21.02
CA TYR A 324 -4.71 2.71 -21.59
C TYR A 324 -3.29 2.88 -21.04
N ILE A 325 -2.30 3.04 -21.91
CA ILE A 325 -0.90 3.28 -21.54
C ILE A 325 -0.44 4.64 -22.09
N ASP A 326 -0.17 5.57 -21.19
CA ASP A 326 0.34 6.93 -21.42
C ASP A 326 1.35 7.30 -20.33
N GLY A 327 2.32 6.41 -20.12
CA GLY A 327 3.30 6.48 -19.05
C GLY A 327 4.55 7.27 -19.41
N ASP A 328 5.70 6.63 -19.25
CA ASP A 328 6.98 7.21 -19.67
C ASP A 328 7.20 7.02 -21.17
N HIS A 329 7.94 7.91 -21.82
CA HIS A 329 8.16 7.89 -23.28
C HIS A 329 9.48 7.22 -23.67
N GLU A 330 10.18 6.63 -22.69
CA GLU A 330 11.39 5.85 -22.90
C GLU A 330 11.06 4.43 -23.36
N TYR A 331 11.87 3.94 -24.30
CA TYR A 331 11.66 2.67 -24.97
C TYR A 331 11.54 1.51 -23.97
N GLU A 332 12.42 1.42 -22.97
CA GLU A 332 12.43 0.35 -21.98
C GLU A 332 11.16 0.36 -21.14
N SER A 333 10.76 1.53 -20.64
CA SER A 333 9.54 1.72 -19.84
C SER A 333 8.29 1.27 -20.60
N VAL A 334 8.13 1.76 -21.83
CA VAL A 334 6.98 1.42 -22.70
C VAL A 334 6.98 -0.08 -23.04
N LEU A 335 8.14 -0.65 -23.37
CA LEU A 335 8.23 -2.06 -23.72
C LEU A 335 7.82 -2.96 -22.55
N PHE A 336 8.25 -2.62 -21.32
CA PHE A 336 7.86 -3.38 -20.13
C PHE A 336 6.37 -3.26 -19.83
N ASP A 337 5.81 -2.05 -19.90
CA ASP A 337 4.37 -1.84 -19.70
C ASP A 337 3.56 -2.63 -20.75
N LEU A 338 3.89 -2.52 -22.03
CA LEU A 338 3.21 -3.28 -23.09
C LEU A 338 3.27 -4.78 -22.84
N ARG A 339 4.44 -5.37 -22.56
CA ARG A 339 4.56 -6.81 -22.32
C ARG A 339 3.71 -7.28 -21.14
N LEU A 340 3.83 -6.59 -20.01
CA LEU A 340 3.16 -7.00 -18.78
C LEU A 340 1.65 -6.81 -18.87
N TRP A 341 1.19 -5.69 -19.43
CA TRP A 341 -0.23 -5.40 -19.55
C TRP A 341 -0.91 -6.22 -20.65
N LEU A 342 -0.21 -6.56 -21.73
CA LEU A 342 -0.71 -7.53 -22.72
C LEU A 342 -0.97 -8.91 -22.09
N GLU A 343 -0.14 -9.38 -21.15
CA GLU A 343 -0.38 -10.63 -20.39
C GLU A 343 -1.65 -10.57 -19.53
N GLN A 344 -1.94 -9.39 -19.00
CA GLN A 344 -3.06 -9.14 -18.09
C GLN A 344 -4.37 -8.81 -18.80
N LEU A 345 -4.32 -8.43 -20.08
CA LEU A 345 -5.51 -8.15 -20.86
C LEU A 345 -6.45 -9.37 -20.90
N ARG A 346 -7.74 -9.14 -20.71
CA ARG A 346 -8.75 -10.18 -20.85
C ARG A 346 -8.85 -10.62 -22.32
N PRO A 347 -9.15 -11.89 -22.62
CA PRO A 347 -9.48 -12.30 -23.99
C PRO A 347 -10.59 -11.42 -24.58
N GLY A 348 -10.39 -10.91 -25.80
CA GLY A 348 -11.30 -9.97 -26.46
C GLY A 348 -11.14 -8.51 -26.02
N GLY A 349 -10.26 -8.21 -25.06
CA GLY A 349 -9.95 -6.84 -24.66
C GLY A 349 -8.99 -6.13 -25.62
N ALA A 350 -8.80 -4.83 -25.40
CA ALA A 350 -7.86 -4.01 -26.17
C ALA A 350 -6.91 -3.22 -25.28
N ILE A 351 -5.72 -2.94 -25.79
CA ILE A 351 -4.83 -1.90 -25.26
C ILE A 351 -4.90 -0.71 -26.19
N ILE A 352 -5.06 0.48 -25.63
CA ILE A 352 -4.80 1.75 -26.26
C ILE A 352 -3.48 2.28 -25.70
N GLY A 353 -2.56 2.70 -26.56
CA GLY A 353 -1.36 3.42 -26.14
C GLY A 353 -1.30 4.80 -26.78
N ASP A 354 -0.63 5.74 -26.10
CA ASP A 354 -0.42 7.10 -26.59
C ASP A 354 0.91 7.29 -27.30
N ASP A 355 1.11 8.47 -27.89
CA ASP A 355 2.42 9.01 -28.22
C ASP A 355 3.27 8.13 -29.18
N TYR A 356 2.63 7.44 -30.13
CA TYR A 356 3.30 6.65 -31.18
C TYR A 356 4.26 7.46 -32.07
N ASN A 357 4.13 8.79 -32.07
CA ASN A 357 5.05 9.69 -32.74
C ASN A 357 6.40 9.86 -32.02
N TRP A 358 6.50 9.44 -30.75
CA TRP A 358 7.76 9.48 -30.00
C TRP A 358 8.66 8.30 -30.37
N PRO A 359 9.97 8.53 -30.61
CA PRO A 359 10.87 7.47 -31.06
C PRO A 359 10.96 6.26 -30.11
N GLY A 360 10.98 6.50 -28.80
CA GLY A 360 11.05 5.43 -27.80
C GLY A 360 9.80 4.56 -27.79
N VAL A 361 8.63 5.19 -27.78
CA VAL A 361 7.32 4.53 -27.85
C VAL A 361 7.18 3.72 -29.14
N ARG A 362 7.43 4.34 -30.30
CA ARG A 362 7.34 3.67 -31.60
C ARG A 362 8.20 2.42 -31.66
N ARG A 363 9.47 2.52 -31.24
CA ARG A 363 10.40 1.40 -31.23
C ARG A 363 9.90 0.26 -30.34
N ALA A 364 9.32 0.57 -29.18
CA ALA A 364 8.80 -0.44 -28.27
C ALA A 364 7.57 -1.16 -28.86
N VAL A 365 6.67 -0.41 -29.51
CA VAL A 365 5.51 -0.98 -30.19
C VAL A 365 5.93 -1.86 -31.37
N GLU A 366 6.83 -1.38 -32.24
CA GLU A 366 7.35 -2.15 -33.37
C GLU A 366 8.00 -3.47 -32.92
N GLU A 367 8.70 -3.47 -31.79
CA GLU A 367 9.25 -4.71 -31.22
C GLU A 367 8.18 -5.69 -30.76
N ILE A 368 7.11 -5.20 -30.13
CA ILE A 368 5.98 -6.02 -29.69
C ILE A 368 5.20 -6.60 -30.88
N LEU A 369 5.09 -5.86 -31.99
CA LEU A 369 4.40 -6.29 -33.21
C LEU A 369 5.13 -7.39 -33.99
N ASN A 370 6.43 -7.60 -33.73
CA ASN A 370 7.15 -8.76 -34.28
C ASN A 370 6.59 -10.10 -33.73
N ASP A 371 5.84 -10.06 -32.63
CA ASP A 371 5.03 -11.18 -32.18
C ASP A 371 3.75 -11.29 -33.05
N SER A 372 3.70 -12.31 -33.92
CA SER A 372 2.66 -12.49 -34.96
C SER A 372 1.21 -12.57 -34.46
N ALA A 373 0.98 -12.62 -33.14
CA ALA A 373 -0.31 -12.79 -32.49
C ALA A 373 -1.11 -11.50 -32.23
N LEU A 374 -0.60 -10.33 -32.63
CA LEU A 374 -1.26 -9.04 -32.36
C LEU A 374 -1.85 -8.39 -33.63
N GLN A 375 -3.02 -7.76 -33.47
CA GLN A 375 -3.58 -6.79 -34.40
C GLN A 375 -3.18 -5.38 -33.95
N PHE A 376 -2.93 -4.49 -34.90
CA PHE A 376 -2.47 -3.12 -34.67
C PHE A 376 -3.26 -2.16 -35.54
N ASP A 377 -3.82 -1.13 -34.92
CA ASP A 377 -4.50 -0.03 -35.59
C ASP A 377 -3.95 1.31 -35.08
N LEU A 378 -3.59 2.21 -35.99
CA LEU A 378 -3.09 3.55 -35.66
C LEU A 378 -4.21 4.58 -35.84
N HIS A 379 -4.41 5.40 -34.82
CA HIS A 379 -5.38 6.49 -34.75
C HIS A 379 -4.63 7.80 -34.43
N ASP A 380 -4.17 8.49 -35.48
CA ASP A 380 -3.28 9.65 -35.40
C ASP A 380 -1.99 9.33 -34.62
N ARG A 381 -1.91 9.75 -33.35
CA ARG A 381 -0.78 9.45 -32.45
C ARG A 381 -1.06 8.33 -31.45
N LYS A 382 -2.30 7.88 -31.34
CA LYS A 382 -2.70 6.77 -30.47
C LYS A 382 -2.68 5.48 -31.26
N PHE A 383 -2.36 4.37 -30.61
CA PHE A 383 -2.40 3.05 -31.24
C PHE A 383 -3.26 2.10 -30.43
N VAL A 384 -3.85 1.11 -31.11
CA VAL A 384 -4.66 0.07 -30.51
C VAL A 384 -4.02 -1.28 -30.79
N LEU A 385 -3.89 -2.09 -29.74
CA LEU A 385 -3.41 -3.48 -29.82
C LEU A 385 -4.52 -4.43 -29.37
N ARG A 386 -4.71 -5.51 -30.12
CA ARG A 386 -5.61 -6.62 -29.77
C ARG A 386 -4.90 -7.95 -29.99
N ARG A 387 -5.23 -8.96 -29.18
CA ARG A 387 -4.81 -10.34 -29.48
C ARG A 387 -5.71 -10.89 -30.59
N LYS A 388 -5.09 -11.56 -31.58
CA LYS A 388 -5.80 -12.25 -32.67
C LYS A 388 -6.67 -13.40 -32.19
#